data_AF-A0A7W1YXW4-F1
#
_entry.id   AF-A0A7W1YXW4-F1
#
_cell.length_a   1.000
_cell.length_b   1.000
_cell.length_c   1.000
_cell.angle_alpha   90.00
_cell.angle_beta   90.00
_cell.angle_gamma   90.00
#
_symmetry.space_group_name_H-M   'P 1'
#
loop_
_entity.id
_entity.type
_entity.pdbx_description
1 polymer ?
#
loop_
_entity_poly.entity_id
_entity_poly.type
_entity_poly.pdbx_seq_one_letter_code
_entity_poly.pdbx_strand_id
1 'polypeptide(L)' 'MLRDVVTRILPGKTRNEIERLLGPSLVTPYFKDTKRDLIYILGPERSSYFKIDSEWLLIWLDAQGRFDHYRIATD' A
#
# COMPACT_ATOMS: atom_id res chain seq x y z
N MET A 1 6.73 -0.72 12.39
CA MET A 1 6.28 -2.12 12.29
C MET A 1 5.65 -2.46 10.95
N LEU A 2 4.72 -1.65 10.43
CA LEU A 2 4.04 -1.95 9.16
C LEU A 2 4.99 -1.94 7.94
N ARG A 3 5.97 -1.03 7.93
CA ARG A 3 7.05 -1.00 6.93
C ARG A 3 7.82 -2.33 6.84
N ASP A 4 8.12 -2.95 7.98
CA ASP A 4 8.91 -4.19 8.06
C ASP A 4 8.15 -5.37 7.43
N VAL A 5 6.83 -5.43 7.70
CA VAL A 5 5.92 -6.43 7.12
C VAL A 5 5.90 -6.29 5.60
N VAL A 6 5.74 -5.07 5.09
CA VAL A 6 5.72 -4.80 3.65
C VAL A 6 7.03 -5.23 3.00
N THR A 7 8.18 -4.89 3.59
CA THR A 7 9.50 -5.22 3.04
C THR A 7 9.88 -6.69 3.14
N ARG A 8 9.39 -7.46 4.12
CA ARG A 8 9.78 -8.86 4.31
C ARG A 8 8.77 -9.85 3.75
N ILE A 9 7.48 -9.49 3.73
CA ILE A 9 6.40 -10.41 3.38
C ILE A 9 5.99 -10.27 1.91
N LEU A 10 5.96 -9.06 1.36
CA LEU A 10 5.47 -8.84 -0.01
C LEU A 10 6.42 -9.24 -1.15
N PRO A 11 7.77 -9.24 -1.00
CA PRO A 11 8.66 -9.61 -2.10
C PRO A 11 8.34 -10.97 -2.70
N GLY A 12 8.21 -11.01 -4.03
CA GLY A 12 7.90 -12.23 -4.78
C GLY A 12 6.43 -12.66 -4.76
N LYS A 13 5.55 -11.95 -4.04
CA LYS A 13 4.11 -12.24 -4.02
C LYS A 13 3.40 -11.67 -5.22
N THR A 14 2.41 -12.40 -5.70
CA THR A 14 1.50 -11.94 -6.76
C THR A 14 0.42 -11.02 -6.21
N ARG A 15 -0.21 -10.24 -7.09
CA ARG A 15 -1.39 -9.42 -6.75
C ARG A 15 -2.40 -10.13 -5.85
N ASN A 16 -2.83 -11.33 -6.24
CA ASN A 16 -3.83 -12.09 -5.50
C ASN A 16 -3.35 -12.50 -4.11
N GLU A 17 -2.07 -12.82 -3.94
CA GLU A 17 -1.51 -13.13 -2.62
C GLU A 17 -1.43 -11.90 -1.74
N ILE A 18 -1.06 -10.75 -2.31
CA ILE A 18 -1.04 -9.47 -1.60
C ILE A 18 -2.46 -9.13 -1.14
N GLU A 19 -3.46 -9.27 -2.01
CA GLU A 19 -4.86 -9.02 -1.67
C GLU A 19 -5.41 -10.03 -0.64
N ARG A 20 -4.92 -11.27 -0.63
CA ARG A 20 -5.27 -12.24 0.42
C ARG A 20 -4.67 -11.90 1.78
N LEU A 21 -3.51 -11.24 1.81
CA LEU A 21 -2.80 -10.89 3.06
C LEU A 21 -3.27 -9.55 3.63
N LEU A 22 -3.41 -8.54 2.77
CA LEU A 22 -3.75 -7.18 3.16
C LEU A 22 -5.25 -6.88 3.01
N GLY A 23 -5.99 -7.74 2.33
CA GLY A 23 -7.36 -7.50 1.92
C GLY A 23 -7.46 -6.93 0.50
N PRO A 24 -8.69 -6.75 -0.02
CA PRO A 24 -8.90 -6.17 -1.33
C PRO A 24 -8.29 -4.77 -1.40
N SER A 25 -7.67 -4.44 -2.54
CA SER A 25 -7.18 -3.10 -2.80
C SER A 25 -8.32 -2.07 -2.80
N LEU A 26 -8.04 -0.87 -2.32
CA LEU A 26 -9.00 0.22 -2.33
C LEU A 26 -9.14 0.78 -3.75
N VAL A 27 -10.37 0.95 -4.23
CA VAL A 27 -10.63 1.65 -5.50
C VAL A 27 -10.84 3.12 -5.18
N THR A 28 -9.81 3.94 -5.38
CA THR A 28 -9.86 5.36 -5.07
C THR A 28 -9.17 6.24 -6.12
N PRO A 29 -9.69 7.45 -6.40
CA PRO A 29 -9.00 8.40 -7.27
C PRO A 29 -7.72 8.99 -6.67
N TYR A 30 -7.51 8.88 -5.36
CA TYR A 30 -6.29 9.37 -4.71
C TYR A 30 -5.04 8.71 -5.29
N PHE A 31 -4.04 9.52 -5.63
CA PHE A 31 -2.77 9.12 -6.28
C PHE A 31 -2.89 8.58 -7.70
N LYS A 32 -4.01 8.84 -8.43
CA LYS A 32 -4.24 8.35 -9.82
C LYS A 32 -3.06 8.52 -10.77
N ASP A 33 -2.34 9.61 -10.61
CA ASP A 33 -1.18 9.98 -11.42
C ASP A 33 0.03 9.05 -11.26
N THR A 34 0.19 8.43 -10.09
CA THR A 34 1.39 7.63 -9.75
C THR A 34 1.44 6.25 -10.40
N LYS A 35 0.46 5.88 -11.23
CA LYS A 35 0.38 4.58 -11.94
C LYS A 35 0.52 3.34 -11.04
N ARG A 36 0.19 3.44 -9.75
CA ARG A 36 0.20 2.29 -8.82
C ARG A 36 -0.83 1.22 -9.21
N ASP A 37 -0.53 -0.02 -8.89
CA ASP A 37 -1.40 -1.19 -9.13
C ASP A 37 -2.34 -1.46 -7.95
N LEU A 38 -1.85 -1.28 -6.73
CA LEU A 38 -2.62 -1.50 -5.50
C LEU A 38 -2.44 -0.32 -4.54
N ILE A 39 -3.49 -0.01 -3.80
CA ILE A 39 -3.50 1.02 -2.77
C ILE A 39 -4.21 0.53 -1.52
N TYR A 40 -3.59 0.82 -0.37
CA TYR A 40 -4.07 0.46 0.96
C TYR A 40 -4.00 1.67 1.87
N ILE A 41 -4.98 1.82 2.76
CA ILE A 41 -4.96 2.83 3.82
C ILE A 41 -4.33 2.19 5.07
N LEU A 42 -3.29 2.81 5.61
CA LEU A 42 -2.60 2.33 6.81
C LEU A 42 -3.28 2.80 8.11
N GLY A 43 -4.28 3.68 7.96
CA GLY A 43 -5.01 4.31 9.06
C GLY A 43 -4.33 5.59 9.54
N PRO A 44 -5.01 6.38 10.39
CA PRO A 44 -4.41 7.56 11.01
C PRO A 44 -3.31 7.14 11.99
N GLU A 45 -2.20 7.87 12.01
CA GLU A 45 -1.22 7.76 13.10
C GLU A 45 -1.95 7.93 14.43
N ARG A 46 -1.77 6.98 15.37
CA ARG A 46 -2.37 7.03 16.72
C ARG A 46 -1.88 8.18 17.60
N SER A 47 -1.10 9.12 17.05
CA SER A 47 -0.30 10.06 17.81
C SER A 47 -0.91 11.47 17.94
N SER A 48 -1.94 11.86 17.18
CA SER A 48 -2.32 13.27 17.17
C SER A 48 -3.82 13.55 17.14
N TYR A 49 -4.25 14.30 18.15
CA TYR A 49 -5.63 14.68 18.43
C TYR A 49 -6.25 15.67 17.41
N PHE A 50 -5.53 16.14 16.39
CA PHE A 50 -6.05 17.22 15.51
C PHE A 50 -5.61 17.24 14.03
N LYS A 51 -5.01 16.19 13.49
CA LYS A 51 -4.82 16.08 12.03
C LYS A 51 -4.92 14.63 11.58
N ILE A 52 -5.87 14.35 10.69
CA ILE A 52 -6.03 13.05 10.04
C ILE A 52 -5.15 13.09 8.78
N ASP A 53 -3.83 13.15 8.95
CA ASP A 53 -2.94 12.88 7.82
C ASP A 53 -3.06 11.37 7.56
N SER A 54 -3.69 10.98 6.46
CA SER A 54 -3.92 9.56 6.18
C SER A 54 -2.66 8.99 5.55
N GLU A 55 -2.10 7.94 6.15
CA GLU A 55 -0.99 7.20 5.56
C GLU A 55 -1.53 6.20 4.53
N TRP A 56 -1.00 6.27 3.31
CA TRP A 56 -1.36 5.43 2.19
C TRP A 56 -0.17 4.57 1.76
N LEU A 57 -0.41 3.27 1.61
CA LEU A 57 0.54 2.34 1.02
C LEU A 57 0.19 2.14 -0.46
N LEU A 58 1.11 2.57 -1.31
CA LEU A 58 1.07 2.39 -2.76
C LEU A 58 1.99 1.23 -3.12
N ILE A 59 1.52 0.30 -3.94
CA ILE A 59 2.29 -0.85 -4.40
C ILE A 59 2.28 -0.90 -5.92
N TRP A 60 3.44 -1.21 -6.49
CA TRP A 60 3.64 -1.46 -7.91
C TRP A 60 4.00 -2.92 -8.14
N LEU A 61 3.48 -3.45 -9.23
CA LEU A 61 3.76 -4.79 -9.69
C LEU A 61 4.68 -4.76 -10.91
N ASP A 62 5.51 -5.79 -11.05
CA ASP A 62 6.32 -6.01 -12.24
C ASP A 62 5.46 -6.47 -13.42
N ALA A 63 6.09 -6.65 -14.59
CA ALA A 63 5.43 -7.12 -15.80
C ALA A 63 4.83 -8.55 -15.66
N GLN A 64 5.24 -9.29 -14.63
CA GLN A 64 4.80 -10.63 -14.29
C GLN A 64 3.70 -10.61 -13.21
N GLY A 65 3.26 -9.43 -12.77
CA GLY A 65 2.21 -9.25 -11.77
C GLY A 65 2.65 -9.56 -10.34
N ARG A 66 3.95 -9.50 -10.06
CA ARG A 66 4.55 -9.71 -8.73
C ARG A 66 4.98 -8.39 -8.11
N PHE A 67 5.07 -8.36 -6.79
CA PHE A 67 5.56 -7.20 -6.05
C PHE A 67 6.93 -6.75 -6.57
N ASP A 68 6.99 -5.50 -7.03
CA ASP A 68 8.23 -4.85 -7.44
C ASP A 68 8.72 -3.91 -6.35
N HIS A 69 7.92 -2.88 -6.04
CA HIS A 69 8.23 -1.91 -4.98
C HIS A 69 6.98 -1.30 -4.35
N TYR A 70 7.20 -0.55 -3.27
CA TYR A 70 6.15 0.18 -2.56
C TYR A 70 6.59 1.58 -2.17
N ARG A 71 5.61 2.43 -1.87
CA ARG A 71 5.80 3.78 -1.36
C ARG A 71 4.74 4.06 -0.31
N ILE A 72 5.15 4.71 0.76
CA ILE A 72 4.21 5.28 1.73
C ILE A 72 4.04 6.75 1.36
N ALA A 73 2.80 7.17 1.16
CA ALA A 73 2.43 8.55 0.90
C ALA A 73 1.54 9.05 2.03
N THR A 74 1.77 10.28 2.46
CA THR A 74 0.92 11.00 3.41
C THR A 74 0.19 12.10 2.64
N ASP A 75 -1.09 12.24 2.92
CA ASP A 75 -1.95 13.34 2.45
C ASP A 75 -2.44 14.13 3.67
#